data_AF-A0A953D1S9-F1
#
_entry.id   AF-A0A953D1S9-F1
#
_cell.length_a   1.000
_cell.length_b   1.000
_cell.length_c   1.000
_cell.angle_alpha   90.00
_cell.angle_beta   90.00
_cell.angle_gamma   90.00
#
_symmetry.space_group_name_H-M   'P 1'
#
loop_
_entity.id
_entity.type
_entity.pdbx_description
1 polymer ?
#
loop_
_entity_poly.entity_id
_entity_poly.type
_entity_poly.pdbx_seq_one_letter_code
_entity_poly.pdbx_strand_id
1 'polypeptide(L)'
;MRTADVVPTGSVSDWVTQGMTRELRASGYTVVTKPAGDAVDPGAYLVSGDVLNVFCDMYMSYTGQVSLLVKASLDGTEVMTKHYAGEGSAGIAWAATGESYAQSLALALRDALRKFIAELDARVAAR
;
A
#
# COMPACT_ATOMS: atom_id res chain seq x y z
N MET A 1 3.75 -16.63 16.34
CA MET A 1 5.10 -17.19 16.55
C MET A 1 6.00 -16.60 15.47
N ARG A 2 7.09 -15.90 15.80
CA ARG A 2 8.01 -15.34 14.79
C ARG A 2 8.88 -16.47 14.27
N THR A 3 8.58 -16.97 13.08
CA THR A 3 9.19 -18.20 12.54
C THR A 3 10.38 -17.93 11.62
N ALA A 4 10.39 -16.80 10.92
CA ALA A 4 11.53 -16.37 10.10
C ALA A 4 11.49 -14.85 9.87
N ASP A 5 12.68 -14.27 9.71
CA ASP A 5 12.86 -12.93 9.16
C ASP A 5 13.20 -13.06 7.69
N VAL A 6 12.42 -12.42 6.83
CA VAL A 6 12.67 -12.40 5.39
C VAL A 6 13.45 -11.14 5.07
N VAL A 7 14.62 -11.29 4.46
CA VAL A 7 15.38 -10.18 3.89
C VAL A 7 14.91 -10.00 2.44
N PRO A 8 14.16 -8.93 2.12
CA PRO A 8 13.73 -8.69 0.75
C PRO A 8 14.93 -8.35 -0.13
N THR A 9 14.90 -8.76 -1.39
CA THR A 9 15.94 -8.42 -2.39
C THR A 9 15.88 -6.94 -2.82
N GLY A 10 14.86 -6.20 -2.38
CA GLY A 10 14.67 -4.78 -2.68
C GLY A 10 13.95 -4.04 -1.55
N SER A 11 13.73 -2.75 -1.75
CA SER A 11 13.06 -1.88 -0.77
C SER A 11 11.55 -2.18 -0.71
N VAL A 12 11.05 -2.53 0.49
CA VAL A 12 9.61 -2.70 0.73
C VAL A 12 8.88 -1.38 0.49
N SER A 13 9.47 -0.26 0.88
CA SER A 13 8.92 1.07 0.64
C SER A 13 8.76 1.34 -0.85
N ASP A 14 9.77 1.01 -1.67
CA ASP A 14 9.70 1.21 -3.12
C ASP A 14 8.61 0.33 -3.75
N TRP A 15 8.49 -0.91 -3.28
CA TRP A 15 7.43 -1.82 -3.70
C TRP A 15 6.04 -1.26 -3.37
N VAL A 16 5.84 -0.73 -2.16
CA VAL A 16 4.58 -0.09 -1.76
C VAL A 16 4.30 1.16 -2.60
N THR A 17 5.29 2.03 -2.80
CA THR A 17 5.15 3.24 -3.63
C THR A 17 4.80 2.90 -5.08
N GLN A 18 5.41 1.86 -5.65
CA GLN A 18 5.07 1.37 -6.99
C GLN A 18 3.64 0.81 -7.04
N GLY A 19 3.22 0.03 -6.03
CA GLY A 19 1.86 -0.47 -5.90
C GLY A 19 0.83 0.66 -5.83
N MET A 20 1.06 1.64 -4.96
CA MET A 20 0.21 2.83 -4.82
C MET A 20 0.12 3.61 -6.13
N THR A 21 1.25 3.83 -6.80
CA THR A 21 1.28 4.52 -8.10
C THR A 21 0.45 3.79 -9.15
N ARG A 22 0.52 2.45 -9.19
CA ARG A 22 -0.26 1.63 -10.13
C ARG A 22 -1.76 1.71 -9.84
N GLU A 23 -2.16 1.52 -8.59
CA GLU A 23 -3.58 1.53 -8.21
C GLU A 23 -4.20 2.93 -8.39
N LEU A 24 -3.49 4.00 -8.01
CA LEU A 24 -3.97 5.38 -8.26
C LEU A 24 -4.15 5.67 -9.75
N ARG A 25 -3.18 5.29 -10.59
CA ARG A 25 -3.32 5.44 -12.05
C ARG A 25 -4.48 4.61 -12.61
N ALA A 26 -4.68 3.40 -12.09
CA ALA A 26 -5.81 2.56 -12.47
C ALA A 26 -7.17 3.18 -12.09
N SER A 27 -7.21 3.97 -11.02
CA SER A 27 -8.39 4.76 -10.61
C SER A 27 -8.51 6.12 -11.31
N GLY A 28 -7.67 6.42 -12.30
CA GLY A 28 -7.78 7.63 -13.13
C GLY A 28 -6.97 8.83 -12.65
N TYR A 29 -6.17 8.69 -11.59
CA TYR A 29 -5.29 9.77 -11.12
C TYR A 29 -4.05 9.91 -12.01
N THR A 30 -3.65 11.15 -12.26
CA THR A 30 -2.29 11.43 -12.76
C THR A 30 -1.34 11.46 -11.58
N VAL A 31 -0.37 10.54 -11.55
CA VAL A 31 0.60 10.41 -10.45
C VAL A 31 1.97 10.91 -10.90
N VAL A 32 2.46 11.94 -10.21
CA VAL A 32 3.82 12.49 -10.36
C VAL A 32 4.61 12.15 -9.10
N THR A 33 5.74 11.46 -9.25
CA THR A 33 6.67 11.19 -8.16
C THR A 33 7.72 12.29 -8.14
N LYS A 34 7.82 13.03 -7.03
CA LYS A 34 8.85 14.05 -6.82
C LYS A 34 9.72 13.67 -5.60
N PRO A 35 11.00 14.07 -5.56
CA PRO A 35 11.81 14.01 -4.34
C PRO A 35 11.13 14.67 -3.14
N ALA A 36 11.45 14.20 -1.94
CA ALA A 36 10.95 14.82 -0.71
C ALA A 36 11.45 16.27 -0.61
N GLY A 37 10.54 17.21 -0.34
CA GLY A 37 10.85 18.64 -0.22
C GLY A 37 10.61 19.47 -1.49
N ASP A 38 10.32 18.83 -2.62
CA ASP A 38 9.92 19.54 -3.84
C ASP A 38 8.52 20.17 -3.70
N ALA A 39 8.31 21.28 -4.41
CA ALA A 39 7.04 21.96 -4.44
C ALA A 39 5.93 21.07 -5.04
N VAL A 40 4.82 21.00 -4.31
CA VAL A 40 3.58 20.35 -4.77
C VAL A 40 2.84 21.34 -5.67
N ASP A 41 2.37 20.86 -6.82
CA ASP A 41 1.63 21.71 -7.75
C ASP A 41 0.29 22.13 -7.12
N PRO A 42 -0.16 23.39 -7.30
CA PRO A 42 -1.42 23.86 -6.72
C PRO A 42 -2.60 22.97 -7.12
N GLY A 43 -3.43 22.60 -6.15
CA GLY A 43 -4.57 21.70 -6.35
C GLY A 43 -4.22 20.21 -6.48
N ALA A 44 -2.95 19.83 -6.40
CA ALA A 44 -2.53 18.42 -6.35
C ALA A 44 -2.52 17.90 -4.91
N TYR A 45 -2.90 16.62 -4.75
CA TYR A 45 -2.73 15.92 -3.48
C TYR A 45 -1.30 15.41 -3.34
N LEU A 46 -0.65 15.75 -2.22
CA LEU A 46 0.57 15.10 -1.79
C LEU A 46 0.20 13.90 -0.93
N VAL A 47 0.58 12.71 -1.37
CA VAL A 47 0.40 11.46 -0.62
C VAL A 47 1.75 10.98 -0.09
N SER A 48 1.84 10.78 1.21
CA SER A 48 3.02 10.24 1.90
C SER A 48 2.59 9.26 2.98
N GLY A 49 3.54 8.57 3.63
CA GLY A 49 3.18 7.61 4.66
C GLY A 49 4.30 6.68 5.08
N ASP A 50 3.96 5.80 6.01
CA ASP A 50 4.85 4.83 6.63
C ASP A 50 4.32 3.41 6.42
N VAL A 51 5.23 2.49 6.10
CA VAL A 51 4.95 1.06 6.10
C VAL A 51 5.07 0.56 7.54
N LEU A 52 3.94 0.20 8.16
CA LEU A 52 3.91 -0.20 9.56
C LEU A 52 4.24 -1.68 9.73
N ASN A 53 3.61 -2.54 8.93
CA ASN A 53 3.85 -3.99 8.94
C ASN A 53 3.61 -4.60 7.56
N VAL A 54 4.44 -5.58 7.21
CA VAL A 54 4.28 -6.44 6.03
C VAL A 54 4.73 -7.84 6.42
N PHE A 55 3.80 -8.78 6.49
CA PHE A 55 4.13 -10.18 6.79
C PHE A 55 3.12 -11.13 6.18
N CYS A 56 3.47 -12.41 6.12
CA CYS A 56 2.58 -13.46 5.69
C CYS A 56 2.60 -14.59 6.72
N ASP A 57 1.44 -14.87 7.28
CA ASP A 57 1.25 -16.07 8.08
C ASP A 57 1.14 -17.28 7.15
N MET A 58 1.82 -18.36 7.50
CA MET A 58 1.73 -19.64 6.80
C MET A 58 1.49 -20.74 7.82
N TYR A 59 0.34 -21.39 7.70
CA TYR A 59 -0.01 -22.61 8.44
C TYR A 59 -0.71 -23.59 7.51
N MET A 60 -2.00 -23.37 7.23
CA MET A 60 -2.79 -24.14 6.24
C MET A 60 -2.93 -23.40 4.90
N SER A 61 -2.84 -22.07 4.94
CA SER A 61 -2.91 -21.17 3.80
C SER A 61 -1.83 -20.10 3.94
N TYR A 62 -1.54 -19.40 2.83
CA TYR A 62 -0.75 -18.17 2.88
C TYR A 62 -1.70 -17.01 3.13
N THR A 63 -1.56 -16.31 4.24
CA THR A 63 -2.35 -15.12 4.55
C THR A 63 -1.40 -13.94 4.71
N GLY A 64 -1.32 -13.11 3.68
CA GLY A 64 -0.56 -11.87 3.69
C GLY A 64 -1.34 -10.78 4.42
N GLN A 65 -0.62 -9.97 5.20
CA GLN A 65 -1.14 -8.79 5.86
C GLN A 65 -0.20 -7.61 5.60
N VAL A 66 -0.79 -6.49 5.19
CA VAL A 66 -0.09 -5.24 4.92
C VAL A 66 -0.79 -4.12 5.66
N SER A 67 0.00 -3.28 6.33
CA SER A 67 -0.46 -2.23 7.23
C SER A 67 0.30 -0.94 6.92
N LEU A 68 -0.42 0.10 6.52
CA LEU A 68 0.12 1.38 6.06
C LEU A 68 -0.48 2.53 6.85
N LEU A 69 0.34 3.48 7.30
CA LEU A 69 -0.11 4.80 7.72
C LEU A 69 -0.01 5.72 6.51
N VAL A 70 -1.13 6.21 5.98
CA VAL A 70 -1.13 7.08 4.81
C VAL A 70 -1.62 8.47 5.20
N LYS A 71 -0.89 9.48 4.72
CA LYS A 71 -1.18 10.89 4.86
C LYS A 71 -1.43 11.49 3.49
N ALA A 72 -2.50 12.25 3.35
CA ALA A 72 -2.77 13.06 2.17
C ALA A 72 -2.94 14.53 2.59
N SER A 73 -2.26 15.42 1.88
CA SER A 73 -2.40 16.86 2.02
C SER A 73 -2.75 17.51 0.69
N LEU A 74 -3.51 18.60 0.75
CA LEU A 74 -3.90 19.43 -0.39
C LEU A 74 -3.47 20.86 -0.08
N ASP A 75 -2.72 21.49 -0.98
CA ASP A 75 -2.24 22.87 -0.81
C ASP A 75 -1.56 23.11 0.56
N GLY A 76 -0.77 22.11 1.01
CA GLY A 76 -0.07 22.13 2.29
C GLY A 76 -0.93 21.83 3.52
N THR A 77 -2.25 21.73 3.38
CA THR A 77 -3.15 21.36 4.48
C THR A 77 -3.35 19.85 4.50
N GLU A 78 -3.05 19.22 5.63
CA GLU A 78 -3.38 17.81 5.83
C GLU A 78 -4.89 17.62 5.77
N VAL A 79 -5.35 16.86 4.79
CA VAL A 79 -6.76 16.51 4.67
C VAL A 79 -7.01 15.16 5.33
N MET A 80 -6.06 14.23 5.24
CA MET A 80 -6.21 12.84 5.68
C MET A 80 -4.94 12.34 6.35
N THR A 81 -5.08 11.71 7.52
CA THR A 81 -4.07 10.80 8.08
C THR A 81 -4.80 9.60 8.64
N LYS A 82 -4.55 8.41 8.08
CA LYS A 82 -5.27 7.21 8.49
C LYS A 82 -4.47 5.94 8.28
N HIS A 83 -4.79 4.96 9.11
CA HIS A 83 -4.27 3.61 9.01
C HIS A 83 -5.12 2.78 8.04
N TYR A 84 -4.46 2.11 7.10
CA TYR A 84 -5.06 1.19 6.14
C TYR A 84 -4.41 -0.18 6.29
N ALA A 85 -5.22 -1.16 6.67
CA ALA A 85 -4.83 -2.56 6.73
C ALA A 85 -5.53 -3.36 5.62
N GLY A 86 -4.78 -4.24 4.97
CA GLY A 86 -5.27 -5.13 3.94
C GLY A 86 -4.79 -6.56 4.15
N GLU A 87 -5.59 -7.50 3.66
CA GLU A 87 -5.34 -8.93 3.77
C GLU A 87 -5.47 -9.59 2.41
N GLY A 88 -4.75 -10.69 2.19
CA GLY A 88 -4.77 -11.39 0.91
C GLY A 88 -4.24 -12.81 1.01
N SER A 89 -4.85 -13.73 0.27
CA SER A 89 -4.45 -15.14 0.26
C SER A 89 -4.26 -15.69 -1.15
N ALA A 90 -3.12 -16.35 -1.37
CA ALA A 90 -2.81 -17.15 -2.55
C ALA A 90 -3.33 -18.60 -2.44
N GLY A 91 -4.14 -18.91 -1.42
CA GLY A 91 -4.75 -20.22 -1.24
C GLY A 91 -3.97 -21.16 -0.32
N ILE A 92 -4.18 -22.46 -0.52
CA ILE A 92 -3.70 -23.54 0.37
C ILE A 92 -2.18 -23.68 0.26
N ALA A 93 -1.53 -23.90 1.40
CA ALA A 93 -0.08 -24.01 1.52
C ALA A 93 0.47 -25.39 1.06
N TRP A 94 0.36 -25.70 -0.23
CA TRP A 94 0.80 -26.98 -0.78
C TRP A 94 2.33 -27.13 -0.89
N ALA A 95 3.06 -26.04 -1.18
CA ALA A 95 4.48 -26.15 -1.59
C ALA A 95 5.45 -25.13 -0.96
N ALA A 96 4.99 -24.31 0.00
CA ALA A 96 5.79 -23.27 0.68
C ALA A 96 6.66 -22.41 -0.26
N THR A 97 6.16 -22.00 -1.43
CA THR A 97 6.98 -21.29 -2.43
C THR A 97 7.02 -19.79 -2.18
N GLY A 98 8.15 -19.17 -2.52
CA GLY A 98 8.31 -17.70 -2.48
C GLY A 98 7.26 -16.95 -3.32
N GLU A 99 6.81 -17.56 -4.42
CA GLU A 99 5.75 -17.00 -5.27
C GLU A 99 4.41 -16.89 -4.54
N SER A 100 4.00 -17.90 -3.77
CA SER A 100 2.74 -17.84 -3.02
C SER A 100 2.78 -16.80 -1.91
N TYR A 101 3.92 -16.64 -1.22
CA TYR A 101 4.12 -15.56 -0.26
C TYR A 101 4.01 -14.18 -0.94
N ALA A 102 4.72 -13.99 -2.05
CA ALA A 102 4.71 -12.73 -2.79
C ALA A 102 3.30 -12.39 -3.31
N GLN A 103 2.56 -13.39 -3.81
CA GLN A 103 1.19 -13.20 -4.28
C GLN A 103 0.24 -12.81 -3.14
N SER A 104 0.31 -13.48 -1.99
CA SER A 104 -0.51 -13.13 -0.81
C SER A 104 -0.24 -11.70 -0.35
N LEU A 105 1.03 -11.29 -0.28
CA LEU A 105 1.41 -9.92 0.09
C LEU A 105 0.95 -8.89 -0.95
N ALA A 106 1.03 -9.20 -2.24
CA ALA A 106 0.52 -8.32 -3.30
C ALA A 106 -1.00 -8.14 -3.22
N LEU A 107 -1.74 -9.21 -2.92
CA LEU A 107 -3.18 -9.15 -2.70
C LEU A 107 -3.53 -8.29 -1.48
N ALA A 108 -2.80 -8.47 -0.38
CA ALA A 108 -2.98 -7.69 0.85
C ALA A 108 -2.68 -6.19 0.63
N LEU A 109 -1.59 -5.86 -0.06
CA LEU A 109 -1.27 -4.48 -0.43
C LEU A 109 -2.37 -3.88 -1.29
N ARG A 110 -2.85 -4.61 -2.31
CA ARG A 110 -3.94 -4.14 -3.18
C ARG A 110 -5.21 -3.86 -2.38
N ASP A 111 -5.57 -4.73 -1.44
CA ASP A 111 -6.73 -4.54 -0.58
C ASP A 111 -6.60 -3.27 0.29
N ALA A 112 -5.42 -3.05 0.91
CA ALA A 112 -5.15 -1.82 1.68
C ALA A 112 -5.24 -0.56 0.82
N LEU A 113 -4.64 -0.58 -0.37
CA LEU A 113 -4.64 0.56 -1.30
C LEU A 113 -6.03 0.88 -1.84
N ARG A 114 -6.87 -0.13 -2.12
CA ARG A 114 -8.25 0.09 -2.54
C ARG A 114 -9.08 0.82 -1.49
N LYS A 115 -8.90 0.47 -0.21
CA LYS A 115 -9.56 1.16 0.92
C LYS A 115 -9.13 2.63 1.00
N PHE A 116 -7.84 2.89 0.83
CA PHE A 116 -7.31 4.25 0.76
C PHE A 116 -7.89 5.05 -0.42
N ILE A 117 -7.86 4.48 -1.63
CA ILE A 117 -8.33 5.16 -2.84
C ILE A 117 -9.83 5.45 -2.76
N ALA A 118 -10.64 4.52 -2.27
CA ALA A 118 -12.08 4.76 -2.10
C ALA A 118 -12.37 5.94 -1.16
N GLU A 119 -11.58 6.10 -0.09
CA GLU A 119 -11.72 7.26 0.81
C GLU A 119 -11.17 8.55 0.20
N LEU A 120 -10.10 8.47 -0.60
CA LEU A 120 -9.59 9.60 -1.36
C LEU A 120 -10.63 10.09 -2.37
N ASP A 121 -11.23 9.18 -3.15
CA ASP A 121 -12.27 9.47 -4.13
C ASP A 121 -13.47 10.16 -3.48
N ALA A 122 -13.92 9.68 -2.31
CA ALA A 122 -15.01 10.30 -1.56
C ALA A 122 -14.70 11.75 -1.15
N ARG A 123 -13.43 12.05 -0.84
CA ARG A 123 -12.99 13.40 -0.47
C ARG A 123 -12.85 14.31 -1.67
N VAL A 124 -12.39 13.77 -2.80
CA VAL A 124 -12.33 14.50 -4.07
C VAL A 124 -13.74 14.85 -4.54
N ALA A 125 -14.70 13.93 -4.43
CA ALA A 125 -16.09 14.14 -4.84
C ALA A 125 -16.88 15.09 -3.93
N ALA A 126 -16.44 15.29 -2.68
CA ALA A 126 -17.06 16.22 -1.74
C ALA A 126 -16.67 17.70 -1.96
N ARG A 127 -15.84 17.97 -2.97
CA ARG A 127 -15.36 19.30 -3.36
C ARG A 127 -16.12 19.83 -4.57
#